data_AF-A0A517PAP9-F1
#
_entry.id   AF-A0A517PAP9-F1
#
_cell.length_a   1.000
_cell.length_b   1.000
_cell.length_c   1.000
_cell.angle_alpha   90.00
_cell.angle_beta   90.00
_cell.angle_gamma   90.00
#
_symmetry.space_group_name_H-M   'P 1'
#
loop_
_entity.id
_entity.type
_entity.pdbx_description
1 polymer ?
#
loop_
_entity_poly.entity_id
_entity_poly.type
_entity_poly.pdbx_seq_one_letter_code
_entity_poly.pdbx_strand_id
1 'polypeptide(L)'
;MNRRQFARRSAGIAALLAAPGFAATGRGAAQDPLARGSEVRDPFAPEPVTGAILLPASPAAAFRRPADGWEEAVDPDEAAADASAADAERPALPPPDELPPGARPPFDWPAFAAFPAGPRVPGWGTTTLRFPPLPEGRRTVDVVAVRFAVAFAPPAAGAVGVHSPVTGTLRGSVDVSFAPPLGLFSVPLSSVGGEAALREGLALRVVGPPATVWVLGAEDENSEPGAGEGDAAAVGASGLPLELRPHLLILGADDEWTEFFRRLDSAATVQPFGWREAAVMDGLLDLAELPERAALRDAARRHWALFTNAGPGTAAVPTAGPPTLRSVSLAEGRDAAPFASLTRLDPDHPLLDALRDRWIARRSPDGTVPDEGDEVTAAGALSVALPMATLARARGDEAMLEAALLQLRLRLTASIDEEETGEEPADTEPNREDAEPGVEGPPLPPGAPAARRERLAMLRLLGTARTLAVAGKREDTGDLLAEFRRLADAALPQTEPPAGDSAERPADGLLAPNLTNAVGVAAAWAIGVRQGWLDREHAAAADAVREALTARLTPDGFLFEPPPPGGPAGVALDPTAMGFAAQLIAARQPIAAPAPIPATAPAPLPLR
;
A
#
# COMPACT_ATOMS: atom_id res chain seq x y z
N MET A 1 -15.02 21.93 -9.31
CA MET A 1 -16.19 21.87 -10.23
C MET A 1 -17.32 22.80 -9.76
N ASN A 2 -17.89 23.66 -10.61
CA ASN A 2 -18.99 24.55 -10.24
C ASN A 2 -20.29 23.75 -9.94
N ARG A 3 -20.98 24.04 -8.82
CA ARG A 3 -22.26 23.43 -8.40
C ARG A 3 -23.30 23.24 -9.53
N ARG A 4 -23.30 24.10 -10.55
CA ARG A 4 -24.19 24.01 -11.73
C ARG A 4 -23.83 22.87 -12.68
N GLN A 5 -22.56 22.51 -12.84
CA GLN A 5 -22.15 21.39 -13.69
C GLN A 5 -22.43 20.05 -12.99
N PHE A 6 -22.23 19.97 -11.68
CA PHE A 6 -22.63 18.82 -10.86
C PHE A 6 -24.16 18.62 -10.92
N ALA A 7 -24.94 19.66 -10.64
CA ALA A 7 -26.41 19.58 -10.69
C ALA A 7 -26.95 19.16 -12.07
N ARG A 8 -26.31 19.54 -13.17
CA ARG A 8 -26.69 19.09 -14.52
C ARG A 8 -26.41 17.62 -14.76
N ARG A 9 -25.30 17.08 -14.25
CA ARG A 9 -24.96 15.65 -14.35
C ARG A 9 -25.85 14.80 -13.43
N SER A 10 -26.09 15.24 -12.20
CA SER A 10 -26.96 14.54 -11.24
C SER A 10 -28.43 14.51 -11.69
N ALA A 11 -28.92 15.58 -12.34
CA ALA A 11 -30.25 15.60 -12.94
C ALA A 11 -30.41 14.59 -14.11
N GLY A 12 -29.33 14.33 -14.86
CA GLY A 12 -29.32 13.30 -15.90
C GLY A 12 -29.45 11.88 -15.34
N ILE A 13 -28.83 11.61 -14.19
CA ILE A 13 -28.91 10.31 -13.49
C ILE A 13 -30.29 10.11 -12.87
N ALA A 14 -30.85 11.13 -12.22
CA ALA A 14 -32.21 11.07 -11.68
C ALA A 14 -33.26 10.83 -12.79
N ALA A 15 -33.05 11.36 -14.00
CA ALA A 15 -33.90 11.11 -15.16
C ALA A 15 -33.74 9.69 -15.73
N LEU A 16 -32.55 9.09 -15.64
CA LEU A 16 -32.29 7.71 -16.06
C LEU A 16 -32.94 6.69 -15.11
N LEU A 17 -32.97 6.99 -13.81
CA LEU A 17 -33.60 6.15 -12.79
C LEU A 17 -35.13 6.29 -12.70
N ALA A 18 -35.69 7.35 -13.27
CA ALA A 18 -37.13 7.63 -13.24
C ALA A 18 -37.92 7.14 -14.47
N ALA A 19 -37.27 6.46 -15.43
CA ALA A 19 -37.94 5.98 -16.64
C ALA A 19 -38.76 4.71 -16.37
N PRO A 20 -40.11 4.73 -16.51
CA PRO A 20 -40.94 3.55 -16.30
C PRO A 20 -41.11 2.78 -17.60
N GLY A 21 -40.62 1.54 -17.68
CA GLY A 21 -41.00 0.65 -18.78
C GLY A 21 -40.11 -0.55 -19.03
N PHE A 22 -40.31 -1.63 -18.28
CA PHE A 22 -40.13 -2.98 -18.81
C PHE A 22 -41.14 -3.93 -18.18
N ALA A 23 -42.33 -3.99 -18.78
CA ALA A 23 -43.33 -5.01 -18.49
C ALA A 23 -43.05 -6.23 -19.37
N ALA A 24 -42.46 -7.29 -18.80
CA ALA A 24 -42.31 -8.56 -19.49
C ALA A 24 -43.59 -9.40 -19.31
N THR A 25 -44.32 -9.54 -20.41
CA THR A 25 -45.39 -10.53 -20.57
C THR A 25 -44.85 -11.73 -21.34
N GLY A 26 -45.36 -12.93 -21.03
CA GLY A 26 -45.55 -13.98 -22.04
C GLY A 26 -44.75 -15.27 -21.89
N ARG A 27 -45.43 -16.28 -21.35
CA ARG A 27 -45.13 -17.72 -21.52
C ARG A 27 -45.12 -18.12 -23.01
N GLY A 28 -44.25 -19.06 -23.37
CA GLY A 28 -44.31 -19.80 -24.63
C GLY A 28 -43.56 -21.14 -24.51
N ALA A 29 -44.26 -22.23 -24.80
CA ALA A 29 -43.84 -23.61 -24.59
C ALA A 29 -42.96 -24.18 -25.73
N ALA A 30 -42.13 -25.15 -25.33
CA ALA A 30 -41.65 -26.35 -26.04
C ALA A 30 -41.36 -26.31 -27.56
N GLN A 31 -40.12 -26.69 -27.91
CA GLN A 31 -39.87 -27.73 -28.93
C GLN A 31 -38.45 -28.30 -28.82
N ASP A 32 -38.39 -29.62 -28.62
CA ASP A 32 -37.23 -30.50 -28.79
C ASP A 32 -37.15 -30.89 -30.28
N PRO A 33 -35.94 -30.90 -30.88
CA PRO A 33 -35.59 -32.08 -31.66
C PRO A 33 -34.13 -32.53 -31.49
N LEU A 34 -33.99 -33.73 -30.93
CA LEU A 34 -33.24 -34.88 -31.45
C LEU A 34 -31.84 -34.64 -32.06
N ALA A 35 -30.86 -35.14 -31.30
CA ALA A 35 -29.97 -36.24 -31.68
C ALA A 35 -29.28 -36.19 -33.05
N ARG A 36 -28.01 -35.79 -33.06
CA ARG A 36 -26.96 -36.42 -33.88
C ARG A 36 -25.67 -36.53 -33.09
N GLY A 37 -25.14 -37.76 -33.05
CA GLY A 37 -23.85 -38.07 -32.44
C GLY A 37 -22.70 -37.39 -33.16
N SER A 38 -21.77 -36.86 -32.38
CA SER A 38 -20.41 -36.56 -32.80
C SER A 38 -19.49 -36.74 -31.61
N GLU A 39 -18.30 -37.22 -31.90
CA GLU A 39 -17.28 -37.70 -30.96
C GLU A 39 -16.97 -36.69 -29.86
N VAL A 40 -16.88 -37.19 -28.63
CA VAL A 40 -16.39 -36.45 -27.47
C VAL A 40 -14.89 -36.19 -27.67
N ARG A 41 -14.55 -34.99 -28.13
CA ARG A 41 -13.23 -34.39 -27.90
C ARG A 41 -13.28 -33.65 -26.57
N ASP A 42 -12.32 -33.94 -25.71
CA ASP A 42 -12.10 -33.29 -24.43
C ASP A 42 -11.80 -31.78 -24.64
N PRO A 43 -12.67 -30.86 -24.19
CA PRO A 43 -12.45 -29.42 -24.32
C PRO A 43 -11.42 -28.85 -23.31
N PHE A 44 -10.77 -29.71 -22.52
CA PHE A 44 -9.79 -29.32 -21.49
C PHE A 44 -8.34 -29.70 -21.81
N ALA A 45 -8.03 -30.19 -23.01
CA ALA A 45 -6.64 -30.39 -23.41
C ALA A 45 -5.98 -29.03 -23.77
N PRO A 46 -4.96 -28.56 -23.04
CA PRO A 46 -4.24 -27.34 -23.39
C PRO A 46 -3.44 -27.56 -24.68
N GLU A 47 -3.63 -26.69 -25.68
CA GLU A 47 -2.69 -26.60 -26.81
C GLU A 47 -1.37 -25.98 -26.32
N PRO A 48 -0.21 -26.51 -26.73
CA PRO A 48 1.08 -25.93 -26.37
C PRO A 48 1.25 -24.60 -27.13
N VAL A 49 1.15 -23.49 -26.41
CA VAL A 49 1.57 -22.17 -26.92
C VAL A 49 3.10 -22.12 -26.91
N THR A 50 3.71 -22.46 -28.04
CA THR A 50 5.12 -22.18 -28.30
C THR A 50 5.30 -20.72 -28.70
N GLY A 51 5.34 -19.83 -27.70
CA GLY A 51 5.86 -18.47 -27.81
C GLY A 51 7.01 -18.33 -26.81
N ALA A 52 8.25 -18.29 -27.29
CA ALA A 52 9.41 -18.08 -26.44
C ALA A 52 9.43 -16.62 -25.95
N ILE A 53 8.89 -16.39 -24.75
CA ILE A 53 9.08 -15.14 -24.02
C ILE A 53 10.50 -15.19 -23.43
N LEU A 54 11.36 -14.27 -23.87
CA LEU A 54 12.67 -14.06 -23.26
C LEU A 54 12.45 -13.48 -21.85
N LEU A 55 12.51 -14.34 -20.83
CA LEU A 55 12.51 -13.91 -19.43
C LEU A 55 13.86 -13.26 -19.10
N PRO A 56 13.89 -12.11 -18.40
CA PRO A 56 15.14 -11.53 -17.91
C PRO A 56 15.79 -12.43 -16.84
N ALA A 57 17.10 -12.24 -16.63
CA ALA A 57 17.90 -13.00 -15.68
C ALA A 57 17.36 -12.92 -14.24
N SER A 58 17.66 -13.96 -13.43
CA SER A 58 17.30 -14.14 -12.01
C SER A 58 17.41 -12.86 -11.14
N PRO A 59 16.57 -12.69 -10.10
CA PRO A 59 16.60 -11.54 -9.16
C PRO A 59 17.97 -11.27 -8.52
N ALA A 60 18.85 -12.28 -8.41
CA ALA A 60 20.24 -12.07 -7.98
C ALA A 60 21.03 -11.15 -8.93
N ALA A 61 20.61 -10.99 -10.18
CA ALA A 61 21.22 -10.10 -11.17
C ALA A 61 20.86 -8.63 -10.98
N ALA A 62 19.65 -8.30 -10.49
CA ALA A 62 19.29 -6.91 -10.16
C ALA A 62 20.12 -6.35 -8.98
N PHE A 63 20.59 -7.25 -8.10
CA PHE A 63 21.52 -6.95 -7.00
C PHE A 63 23.00 -7.19 -7.35
N ARG A 64 23.33 -7.61 -8.58
CA ARG A 64 24.71 -7.76 -9.07
C ARG A 64 24.99 -6.71 -10.15
N ARG A 65 25.94 -5.82 -9.84
CA ARG A 65 26.66 -4.86 -10.71
C ARG A 65 26.30 -4.84 -12.21
N PRO A 66 26.09 -3.66 -12.82
CA PRO A 66 26.65 -3.40 -14.15
C PRO A 66 28.19 -3.51 -14.05
N ALA A 67 28.83 -4.15 -15.03
CA ALA A 67 30.25 -4.49 -14.95
C ALA A 67 31.19 -3.27 -14.94
N ASP A 68 30.79 -2.09 -15.42
CA ASP A 68 31.68 -0.95 -15.56
C ASP A 68 30.97 0.40 -15.28
N GLY A 69 31.62 1.28 -14.51
CA GLY A 69 31.47 2.74 -14.61
C GLY A 69 30.61 3.46 -13.56
N TRP A 70 31.10 3.60 -12.33
CA TRP A 70 30.77 4.72 -11.41
C TRP A 70 31.97 5.02 -10.50
N GLU A 71 33.04 5.55 -11.08
CA GLU A 71 34.13 6.22 -10.34
C GLU A 71 34.32 7.62 -10.94
N GLU A 72 33.31 8.48 -10.84
CA GLU A 72 33.56 9.92 -10.80
C GLU A 72 33.38 10.37 -9.35
N ALA A 73 34.51 10.57 -8.68
CA ALA A 73 34.55 11.19 -7.37
C ALA A 73 34.11 12.65 -7.53
N VAL A 74 32.96 13.02 -6.96
CA VAL A 74 32.64 14.43 -6.72
C VAL A 74 33.66 14.96 -5.73
N ASP A 75 34.40 16.00 -6.11
CA ASP A 75 35.36 16.67 -5.25
C ASP A 75 34.61 17.31 -4.06
N PRO A 76 34.84 16.86 -2.81
CA PRO A 76 34.14 17.38 -1.65
C PRO A 76 34.41 18.87 -1.38
N ASP A 77 35.49 19.44 -1.94
CA ASP A 77 35.80 20.87 -1.77
C ASP A 77 34.95 21.78 -2.69
N GLU A 78 34.40 21.26 -3.78
CA GLU A 78 33.60 22.05 -4.74
C GLU A 78 32.16 22.29 -4.25
N ALA A 79 31.59 21.35 -3.47
CA ALA A 79 30.27 21.51 -2.85
C ALA A 79 30.28 22.44 -1.61
N ALA A 80 31.44 22.68 -1.01
CA ALA A 80 31.58 23.52 0.18
C ALA A 80 31.68 25.03 -0.15
N ALA A 81 32.08 25.39 -1.37
CA ALA A 81 32.35 26.78 -1.74
C ALA A 81 31.08 27.62 -2.01
N ASP A 82 29.95 27.00 -2.37
CA ASP A 82 28.72 27.70 -2.76
C ASP A 82 27.76 28.01 -1.59
N ALA A 83 28.05 27.50 -0.38
CA ALA A 83 27.17 27.64 0.79
C ALA A 83 27.46 28.88 1.66
N SER A 84 28.49 29.68 1.37
CA SER A 84 29.02 30.70 2.29
C SER A 84 28.27 32.05 2.29
N ALA A 85 27.25 32.27 1.46
CA ALA A 85 26.64 33.60 1.27
C ALA A 85 25.20 33.76 1.78
N ALA A 86 24.58 32.74 2.40
CA ALA A 86 23.14 32.77 2.76
C ALA A 86 22.83 32.58 4.26
N ASP A 87 23.79 32.80 5.16
CA ASP A 87 23.74 32.27 6.53
C ASP A 87 23.19 33.21 7.62
N ALA A 88 22.38 34.22 7.26
CA ALA A 88 21.97 35.25 8.23
C ALA A 88 20.59 35.04 8.91
N GLU A 89 19.70 34.15 8.43
CA GLU A 89 18.36 33.99 9.02
C GLU A 89 17.84 32.54 8.92
N ARG A 90 18.63 31.55 9.35
CA ARG A 90 18.10 30.17 9.50
C ARG A 90 17.41 30.00 10.86
N PRO A 91 16.13 29.58 10.89
CA PRO A 91 15.46 29.27 12.15
C PRO A 91 16.22 28.15 12.88
N ALA A 92 16.35 28.28 14.20
CA ALA A 92 16.96 27.27 15.03
C ALA A 92 16.14 25.97 14.93
N LEU A 93 16.75 24.90 14.43
CA LEU A 93 16.15 23.57 14.44
C LEU A 93 15.92 23.11 15.89
N PRO A 94 14.85 22.35 16.19
CA PRO A 94 14.64 21.79 17.51
C PRO A 94 15.84 20.92 17.93
N PRO A 95 16.08 20.76 19.25
CA PRO A 95 17.15 19.92 19.74
C PRO A 95 17.03 18.49 19.18
N PRO A 96 18.17 17.80 18.95
CA PRO A 96 18.26 16.53 18.22
C PRO A 96 17.41 15.37 18.81
N ASP A 97 16.89 15.54 20.02
CA ASP A 97 16.16 14.52 20.78
C ASP A 97 14.63 14.69 20.70
N GLU A 98 14.12 15.75 20.07
CA GLU A 98 12.68 16.01 20.02
C GLU A 98 12.14 15.93 18.59
N LEU A 99 11.16 15.05 18.39
CA LEU A 99 10.33 15.02 17.18
C LEU A 99 9.70 16.40 16.95
N PRO A 100 9.42 16.78 15.69
CA PRO A 100 8.65 17.98 15.41
C PRO A 100 7.36 18.03 16.25
N PRO A 101 6.95 19.20 16.76
CA PRO A 101 5.73 19.31 17.56
C PRO A 101 4.53 18.64 16.87
N GLY A 102 3.86 17.73 17.57
CA GLY A 102 2.72 16.96 17.06
C GLY A 102 3.09 15.67 16.31
N ALA A 103 4.34 15.50 15.88
CA ALA A 103 4.80 14.24 15.28
C ALA A 103 5.00 13.16 16.36
N ARG A 104 4.61 11.93 16.04
CA ARG A 104 4.85 10.74 16.87
C ARG A 104 5.30 9.59 15.97
N PRO A 105 6.22 8.73 16.42
CA PRO A 105 6.54 7.52 15.69
C PRO A 105 5.29 6.63 15.62
N PRO A 106 5.13 5.85 14.54
CA PRO A 106 4.08 4.85 14.44
C PRO A 106 4.07 3.93 15.67
N PHE A 107 2.88 3.73 16.25
CA PHE A 107 2.65 2.81 17.38
C PHE A 107 3.49 3.07 18.62
N ASP A 108 4.02 4.29 18.78
CA ASP A 108 4.98 4.66 19.82
C ASP A 108 6.29 3.83 19.76
N TRP A 109 6.62 3.29 18.58
CA TRP A 109 7.87 2.59 18.37
C TRP A 109 9.08 3.54 18.51
N PRO A 110 10.23 3.04 18.99
CA PRO A 110 11.42 3.88 19.10
C PRO A 110 11.84 4.40 17.73
N ALA A 111 12.30 5.65 17.70
CA ALA A 111 12.86 6.29 16.51
C ALA A 111 14.06 7.16 16.89
N PHE A 112 14.97 7.36 15.95
CA PHE A 112 16.12 8.25 16.09
C PHE A 112 16.27 9.13 14.85
N ALA A 113 16.90 10.29 15.04
CA ALA A 113 17.13 11.25 13.96
C ALA A 113 18.37 10.89 13.10
N ALA A 114 18.22 11.03 11.79
CA ALA A 114 19.29 11.14 10.81
C ALA A 114 19.38 12.62 10.39
N PHE A 115 20.53 13.24 10.69
CA PHE A 115 20.75 14.67 10.53
C PHE A 115 21.29 15.04 9.15
N PRO A 116 21.04 16.28 8.68
CA PRO A 116 21.64 16.79 7.45
C PRO A 116 23.16 16.89 7.55
N ALA A 117 23.82 16.76 6.40
CA ALA A 117 25.24 17.01 6.26
C ALA A 117 25.54 18.52 6.44
N GLY A 118 25.76 18.95 7.67
CA GLY A 118 26.21 20.31 8.02
C GLY A 118 27.67 20.35 8.49
N PRO A 119 28.30 21.55 8.53
CA PRO A 119 29.57 21.72 9.22
C PRO A 119 29.40 21.17 10.63
N ARG A 120 30.31 20.29 11.07
CA ARG A 120 30.25 19.59 12.36
C ARG A 120 30.01 20.60 13.47
N VAL A 121 28.75 20.83 13.83
CA VAL A 121 28.42 21.60 15.02
C VAL A 121 28.91 20.72 16.17
N PRO A 122 29.87 21.17 16.99
CA PRO A 122 30.35 20.37 18.11
C PRO A 122 29.15 19.95 18.98
N GLY A 123 28.88 18.63 19.05
CA GLY A 123 27.72 18.07 19.75
C GLY A 123 26.61 17.50 18.85
N TRP A 124 26.58 17.83 17.55
CA TRP A 124 25.65 17.21 16.60
C TRP A 124 26.24 15.90 16.09
N GLY A 125 25.76 14.79 16.66
CA GLY A 125 26.27 13.45 16.39
C GLY A 125 25.91 12.95 14.99
N THR A 126 26.84 12.22 14.36
CA THR A 126 26.47 11.32 13.26
C THR A 126 25.84 10.08 13.89
N THR A 127 24.57 9.79 13.56
CA THR A 127 23.94 8.55 14.02
C THR A 127 24.64 7.36 13.37
N THR A 128 25.36 6.60 14.19
CA THR A 128 26.15 5.45 13.75
C THR A 128 25.45 4.18 14.17
N LEU A 129 24.97 3.43 13.18
CA LEU A 129 24.41 2.11 13.34
C LEU A 129 25.52 1.11 13.58
N ARG A 130 25.34 0.26 14.59
CA ARG A 130 26.20 -0.90 14.84
C ARG A 130 25.38 -2.16 14.63
N PHE A 131 26.03 -3.18 14.09
CA PHE A 131 25.38 -4.44 13.76
C PHE A 131 26.01 -5.59 14.55
N PRO A 132 25.22 -6.59 14.97
CA PRO A 132 25.77 -7.78 15.60
C PRO A 132 26.69 -8.52 14.61
N PRO A 133 27.61 -9.36 15.12
CA PRO A 133 28.39 -10.25 14.27
C PRO A 133 27.44 -11.15 13.45
N LEU A 134 27.90 -11.55 12.25
CA LEU A 134 27.13 -12.46 11.41
C LEU A 134 26.86 -13.79 12.13
N PRO A 135 25.69 -14.43 11.88
CA PRO A 135 25.42 -15.77 12.36
C PRO A 135 26.52 -16.76 11.94
N GLU A 136 26.74 -17.80 12.75
CA GLU A 136 27.75 -18.83 12.46
C GLU A 136 27.54 -19.43 11.06
N GLY A 137 28.64 -19.57 10.31
CA GLY A 137 28.62 -20.10 8.94
C GLY A 137 28.32 -19.07 7.84
N ARG A 138 27.87 -17.86 8.18
CA ARG A 138 27.67 -16.77 7.21
C ARG A 138 28.96 -16.00 6.95
N ARG A 139 29.10 -15.49 5.73
CA ARG A 139 30.26 -14.72 5.28
C ARG A 139 29.87 -13.27 4.99
N THR A 140 30.84 -12.38 5.01
CA THR A 140 30.65 -10.95 4.70
C THR A 140 30.07 -10.74 3.30
N VAL A 141 30.43 -11.60 2.35
CA VAL A 141 29.87 -11.62 0.98
C VAL A 141 28.36 -11.92 0.92
N ASP A 142 27.78 -12.40 2.01
CA ASP A 142 26.33 -12.65 2.11
C ASP A 142 25.55 -11.38 2.50
N VAL A 143 26.23 -10.30 2.90
CA VAL A 143 25.63 -8.99 3.19
C VAL A 143 25.46 -8.22 1.89
N VAL A 144 24.21 -7.95 1.51
CA VAL A 144 23.88 -7.36 0.20
C VAL A 144 23.28 -5.96 0.29
N ALA A 145 22.74 -5.56 1.44
CA ALA A 145 22.18 -4.23 1.63
C ALA A 145 22.12 -3.83 3.11
N VAL A 146 21.94 -2.54 3.36
CA VAL A 146 21.40 -2.03 4.64
C VAL A 146 19.96 -1.60 4.42
N ARG A 147 19.10 -1.90 5.40
CA ARG A 147 17.70 -1.51 5.40
C ARG A 147 17.36 -0.69 6.60
N PHE A 148 16.33 0.13 6.46
CA PHE A 148 15.73 0.90 7.54
C PHE A 148 14.33 1.36 7.14
N ALA A 149 13.46 1.55 8.13
CA ALA A 149 12.14 2.14 7.92
C ALA A 149 12.09 3.57 8.48
N VAL A 150 11.41 4.45 7.77
CA VAL A 150 11.19 5.84 8.18
C VAL A 150 10.02 5.91 9.17
N ALA A 151 10.26 6.53 10.33
CA ALA A 151 9.20 6.90 11.26
C ALA A 151 8.50 8.18 10.80
N PHE A 152 9.28 9.17 10.36
CA PHE A 152 8.81 10.45 9.84
C PHE A 152 9.86 11.07 8.92
N ALA A 153 9.46 11.57 7.76
CA ALA A 153 10.31 12.37 6.88
C ALA A 153 9.52 13.60 6.40
N PRO A 154 10.04 14.82 6.58
CA PRO A 154 9.41 16.00 5.98
C PRO A 154 9.51 15.93 4.44
N PRO A 155 8.59 16.57 3.69
CA PRO A 155 8.65 16.60 2.22
C PRO A 155 10.01 17.06 1.67
N ALA A 156 10.69 17.96 2.38
CA ALA A 156 12.00 18.50 2.02
C ALA A 156 13.21 17.58 2.36
N ALA A 157 12.97 16.35 2.84
CA ALA A 157 14.00 15.44 3.34
C ALA A 157 15.09 15.05 2.32
N GLY A 158 14.85 15.15 1.02
CA GLY A 158 15.83 14.74 0.01
C GLY A 158 16.20 13.26 0.15
N ALA A 159 17.50 12.96 0.04
CA ALA A 159 18.00 11.59 0.11
C ALA A 159 18.66 11.28 1.48
N VAL A 160 18.65 10.01 1.89
CA VAL A 160 19.48 9.52 2.99
C VAL A 160 20.70 8.80 2.40
N GLY A 161 21.88 9.32 2.70
CA GLY A 161 23.17 8.70 2.43
C GLY A 161 23.61 7.75 3.54
N VAL A 162 24.20 6.63 3.15
CA VAL A 162 24.85 5.64 4.01
C VAL A 162 26.36 5.82 3.89
N HIS A 163 27.04 6.16 4.98
CA HIS A 163 28.47 6.48 5.00
C HIS A 163 29.27 5.54 5.88
N SER A 164 30.57 5.38 5.61
CA SER A 164 31.50 4.88 6.64
C SER A 164 31.65 5.96 7.73
N PRO A 165 31.46 5.61 9.01
CA PRO A 165 31.69 6.56 10.10
C PRO A 165 33.18 6.91 10.28
N VAL A 166 34.09 6.05 9.81
CA VAL A 166 35.55 6.23 9.93
C VAL A 166 36.09 7.09 8.78
N THR A 167 35.78 6.74 7.54
CA THR A 167 36.35 7.43 6.36
C THR A 167 35.45 8.55 5.84
N GLY A 168 34.18 8.59 6.24
CA GLY A 168 33.17 9.49 5.67
C GLY A 168 32.69 9.12 4.26
N THR A 169 33.28 8.09 3.64
CA THR A 169 32.97 7.67 2.26
C THR A 169 31.50 7.25 2.14
N LEU A 170 30.80 7.81 1.15
CA LEU A 170 29.46 7.41 0.78
C LEU A 170 29.49 5.97 0.22
N ARG A 171 28.63 5.10 0.75
CA ARG A 171 28.47 3.70 0.34
C ARG A 171 27.25 3.51 -0.57
N GLY A 172 26.27 4.40 -0.44
CA GLY A 172 25.06 4.45 -1.25
C GLY A 172 24.09 5.47 -0.67
N SER A 173 23.02 5.77 -1.39
CA SER A 173 21.96 6.65 -0.94
C SER A 173 20.60 6.17 -1.42
N VAL A 174 19.54 6.66 -0.82
CA VAL A 174 18.15 6.41 -1.23
C VAL A 174 17.33 7.69 -1.08
N ASP A 175 16.45 7.98 -2.03
CA ASP A 175 15.54 9.11 -1.93
C ASP A 175 14.44 8.77 -0.91
N VAL A 176 14.27 9.63 0.10
CA VAL A 176 13.20 9.51 1.11
C VAL A 176 12.28 10.72 1.10
N SER A 177 12.35 11.54 0.04
CA SER A 177 11.43 12.63 -0.19
C SER A 177 10.01 12.06 -0.26
N PHE A 178 9.09 12.66 0.51
CA PHE A 178 7.70 12.19 0.62
C PHE A 178 7.58 10.73 1.13
N ALA A 179 8.60 10.21 1.82
CA ALA A 179 8.51 8.89 2.43
C ALA A 179 7.36 8.88 3.44
N PRO A 180 6.37 7.98 3.28
CA PRO A 180 5.32 7.83 4.28
C PRO A 180 5.94 7.33 5.60
N PRO A 181 5.27 7.52 6.75
CA PRO A 181 5.54 6.73 7.93
C PRO A 181 5.51 5.24 7.57
N LEU A 182 6.42 4.44 8.14
CA LEU A 182 6.63 3.02 7.83
C LEU A 182 7.18 2.76 6.42
N GLY A 183 7.59 3.80 5.67
CA GLY A 183 8.29 3.63 4.40
C GLY A 183 9.60 2.87 4.60
N LEU A 184 9.74 1.71 3.96
CA LEU A 184 10.88 0.82 4.13
C LEU A 184 11.84 0.98 2.94
N PHE A 185 13.13 1.17 3.23
CA PHE A 185 14.15 1.45 2.22
C PHE A 185 15.31 0.46 2.31
N SER A 186 15.96 0.23 1.17
CA SER A 186 17.10 -0.68 1.04
C SER A 186 18.21 -0.03 0.22
N VAL A 187 19.40 0.12 0.79
CA VAL A 187 20.59 0.63 0.11
C VAL A 187 21.54 -0.53 -0.16
N PRO A 188 21.80 -0.90 -1.43
CA PRO A 188 22.70 -2.00 -1.74
C PRO A 188 24.12 -1.70 -1.26
N LEU A 189 24.81 -2.73 -0.78
CA LEU A 189 26.20 -2.65 -0.32
C LEU A 189 27.08 -3.52 -1.21
N SER A 190 28.27 -3.03 -1.55
CA SER A 190 29.32 -3.88 -2.11
C SER A 190 29.87 -4.83 -1.04
N SER A 191 30.59 -5.87 -1.43
CA SER A 191 31.27 -6.77 -0.46
C SER A 191 32.17 -5.99 0.51
N VAL A 192 32.94 -5.03 0.00
CA VAL A 192 33.77 -4.11 0.81
C VAL A 192 32.90 -3.23 1.71
N GLY A 193 31.74 -2.78 1.22
CA GLY A 193 30.75 -2.04 2.00
C GLY A 193 30.17 -2.86 3.15
N GLY A 194 29.81 -4.13 2.91
CA GLY A 194 29.32 -5.05 3.93
C GLY A 194 30.36 -5.38 4.99
N GLU A 195 31.63 -5.59 4.60
CA GLU A 195 32.74 -5.76 5.54
C GLU A 195 32.97 -4.53 6.41
N ALA A 196 32.96 -3.34 5.80
CA ALA A 196 33.07 -2.09 6.53
C ALA A 196 31.88 -1.90 7.49
N ALA A 197 30.66 -2.22 7.06
CA ALA A 197 29.46 -2.12 7.89
C ALA A 197 29.56 -3.00 9.16
N LEU A 198 30.06 -4.23 9.03
CA LEU A 198 30.24 -5.14 10.16
C LEU A 198 31.36 -4.71 11.11
N ARG A 199 32.45 -4.15 10.57
CA ARG A 199 33.63 -3.74 11.36
C ARG A 199 33.46 -2.38 12.04
N GLU A 200 32.90 -1.42 11.32
CA GLU A 200 32.89 -0.01 11.69
C GLU A 200 31.49 0.50 12.05
N GLY A 201 30.45 -0.22 11.63
CA GLY A 201 29.09 0.32 11.57
C GLY A 201 28.83 1.14 10.31
N LEU A 202 27.65 1.74 10.24
CA LEU A 202 27.24 2.63 9.15
C LEU A 202 26.67 3.93 9.71
N ALA A 203 27.02 5.06 9.10
CA ALA A 203 26.46 6.35 9.42
C ALA A 203 25.29 6.68 8.48
N LEU A 204 24.14 7.08 9.02
CA LEU A 204 23.05 7.64 8.22
C LEU A 204 23.13 9.17 8.23
N ARG A 205 23.03 9.79 7.05
CA ARG A 205 23.06 11.24 6.87
C ARG A 205 22.05 11.68 5.83
N VAL A 206 21.38 12.80 6.07
CA VAL A 206 20.53 13.41 5.04
C VAL A 206 21.42 14.20 4.06
N VAL A 207 21.25 13.89 2.78
CA VAL A 207 21.93 14.48 1.62
C VAL A 207 20.92 15.35 0.89
N GLY A 208 21.17 16.65 0.85
CA GLY A 208 20.27 17.63 0.23
C GLY A 208 19.91 18.77 1.19
N PRO A 209 18.69 19.33 1.08
CA PRO A 209 18.21 20.40 1.97
C PRO A 209 18.33 20.03 3.45
N PRO A 210 18.51 21.02 4.35
CA PRO A 210 18.67 20.76 5.77
C PRO A 210 17.35 20.30 6.39
N ALA A 211 17.12 18.99 6.39
CA ALA A 211 15.95 18.35 6.95
C ALA A 211 16.36 17.14 7.77
N THR A 212 15.66 16.93 8.90
CA THR A 212 15.87 15.76 9.75
C THR A 212 14.91 14.66 9.34
N VAL A 213 15.45 13.47 9.09
CA VAL A 213 14.67 12.25 8.84
C VAL A 213 14.68 11.40 10.10
N TRP A 214 13.53 10.94 10.54
CA TRP A 214 13.40 10.06 11.68
C TRP A 214 13.27 8.62 11.21
N VAL A 215 14.14 7.75 11.72
CA VAL A 215 14.25 6.35 11.35
C VAL A 215 13.80 5.50 12.54
N LEU A 216 13.00 4.47 12.30
CA LEU A 216 12.61 3.51 13.34
C LEU A 216 13.85 2.80 13.87
N GLY A 217 13.94 2.66 15.19
CA GLY A 217 15.14 2.18 15.89
C GLY A 217 14.84 1.08 16.90
N ALA A 218 15.90 0.38 17.32
CA ALA A 218 15.81 -0.49 18.49
C ALA A 218 15.65 0.37 19.75
N GLU A 219 15.04 -0.21 20.79
CA GLU A 219 15.10 0.38 22.13
C GLU A 219 16.55 0.49 22.58
N ASP A 220 16.85 1.50 23.40
CA ASP A 220 18.16 1.64 24.01
C ASP A 220 18.47 0.35 24.78
N GLU A 221 19.60 -0.31 24.48
CA GLU A 221 20.03 -1.56 25.13
C GLU A 221 20.16 -1.40 26.66
N ASN A 222 20.22 -0.16 27.15
CA ASN A 222 20.21 0.18 28.58
C ASN A 222 18.82 0.19 29.21
N SER A 223 17.75 0.06 28.43
CA SER A 223 16.39 -0.09 28.93
C SER A 223 16.26 -1.46 29.56
N GLU A 224 16.04 -1.54 30.88
CA GLU A 224 15.95 -2.82 31.57
C GLU A 224 14.93 -3.74 30.89
N PRO A 225 15.33 -4.98 30.52
CA PRO A 225 14.44 -5.90 29.81
C PRO A 225 13.18 -6.14 30.65
N GLY A 226 12.03 -5.72 30.13
CA GLY A 226 10.73 -5.98 30.76
C GLY A 226 10.55 -7.47 30.98
N ALA A 227 10.23 -7.89 32.20
CA ALA A 227 10.23 -9.26 32.68
C ALA A 227 9.11 -10.17 32.11
N GLY A 228 8.91 -10.19 30.80
CA GLY A 228 7.97 -11.07 30.10
C GLY A 228 8.66 -12.25 29.42
N GLU A 229 8.66 -13.43 30.05
CA GLU A 229 9.07 -14.69 29.41
C GLU A 229 7.91 -15.24 28.54
N GLY A 230 8.05 -15.18 27.21
CA GLY A 230 7.20 -15.93 26.28
C GLY A 230 7.37 -15.50 24.82
N ASP A 231 7.84 -16.41 23.95
CA ASP A 231 7.94 -16.34 22.46
C ASP A 231 8.32 -15.00 21.77
N ALA A 232 8.82 -14.03 22.54
CA ALA A 232 9.19 -12.67 22.13
C ALA A 232 10.51 -12.59 21.33
N ALA A 233 11.03 -13.71 20.84
CA ALA A 233 12.33 -13.74 20.17
C ALA A 233 12.36 -12.96 18.84
N ALA A 234 11.20 -12.71 18.22
CA ALA A 234 11.10 -11.94 16.97
C ALA A 234 10.63 -10.49 17.16
N VAL A 235 10.05 -10.16 18.31
CA VAL A 235 9.42 -8.86 18.59
C VAL A 235 10.03 -8.35 19.88
N GLY A 236 10.96 -7.37 19.79
CA GLY A 236 11.56 -6.79 21.00
C GLY A 236 10.52 -6.13 21.90
N ALA A 237 10.92 -5.67 23.10
CA ALA A 237 9.97 -5.22 24.12
C ALA A 237 9.03 -4.09 23.63
N SER A 238 9.47 -3.28 22.65
CA SER A 238 8.65 -2.27 21.97
C SER A 238 7.55 -2.78 21.05
N GLY A 239 7.51 -4.06 20.68
CA GLY A 239 6.61 -4.52 19.62
C GLY A 239 7.12 -4.28 18.19
N LEU A 240 8.25 -3.57 18.01
CA LEU A 240 8.77 -3.21 16.68
C LEU A 240 9.37 -4.43 15.96
N PRO A 241 8.87 -4.83 14.77
CA PRO A 241 9.42 -5.91 13.96
C PRO A 241 10.90 -5.68 13.61
N LEU A 242 11.69 -6.75 13.59
CA LEU A 242 13.13 -6.68 13.30
C LEU A 242 13.39 -6.08 11.90
N GLU A 243 12.51 -6.37 10.95
CA GLU A 243 12.61 -5.95 9.55
C GLU A 243 12.42 -4.43 9.38
N LEU A 244 11.74 -3.78 10.31
CA LEU A 244 11.55 -2.33 10.30
C LEU A 244 12.69 -1.59 11.02
N ARG A 245 13.53 -2.31 11.78
CA ARG A 245 14.73 -1.75 12.41
C ARG A 245 15.84 -1.59 11.36
N PRO A 246 16.84 -0.74 11.62
CA PRO A 246 18.00 -0.67 10.77
C PRO A 246 18.77 -1.99 10.88
N HIS A 247 18.94 -2.70 9.77
CA HIS A 247 19.61 -4.00 9.77
C HIS A 247 20.37 -4.24 8.47
N LEU A 248 21.33 -5.16 8.52
CA LEU A 248 22.00 -5.67 7.33
C LEU A 248 21.15 -6.78 6.73
N LEU A 249 20.83 -6.66 5.45
CA LEU A 249 20.19 -7.73 4.69
C LEU A 249 21.26 -8.79 4.37
N ILE A 250 21.09 -9.96 4.98
CA ILE A 250 21.90 -11.16 4.75
C ILE A 250 21.07 -12.10 3.88
N LEU A 251 21.67 -12.66 2.83
CA LEU A 251 20.97 -13.60 1.95
C LEU A 251 20.37 -14.77 2.74
N GLY A 252 19.06 -14.95 2.63
CA GLY A 252 18.30 -16.03 3.26
C GLY A 252 18.71 -17.42 2.76
N ALA A 253 18.19 -18.45 3.43
CA ALA A 253 18.29 -19.83 2.93
C ALA A 253 17.03 -20.26 2.16
N ASP A 254 15.90 -19.61 2.44
CA ASP A 254 14.61 -19.86 1.80
C ASP A 254 14.50 -19.14 0.45
N ASP A 255 13.56 -19.60 -0.38
CA ASP A 255 13.22 -18.91 -1.62
C ASP A 255 12.43 -17.62 -1.36
N GLU A 256 12.46 -16.71 -2.33
CA GLU A 256 11.91 -15.37 -2.19
C GLU A 256 10.39 -15.37 -1.96
N TRP A 257 9.66 -16.37 -2.45
CA TRP A 257 8.21 -16.48 -2.25
C TRP A 257 7.85 -17.02 -0.86
N THR A 258 8.60 -17.99 -0.35
CA THR A 258 8.49 -18.43 1.05
C THR A 258 8.71 -17.24 1.99
N GLU A 259 9.74 -16.45 1.70
CA GLU A 259 10.03 -15.22 2.43
C GLU A 259 8.91 -14.17 2.28
N PHE A 260 8.36 -13.97 1.07
CA PHE A 260 7.25 -13.06 0.83
C PHE A 260 6.06 -13.34 1.76
N PHE A 261 5.67 -14.62 1.87
CA PHE A 261 4.56 -15.00 2.74
C PHE A 261 4.90 -14.88 4.22
N ARG A 262 6.15 -15.15 4.60
CA ARG A 262 6.63 -14.92 5.97
C ARG A 262 6.56 -13.44 6.35
N ARG A 263 6.93 -12.54 5.45
CA ARG A 263 6.81 -11.09 5.66
C ARG A 263 5.36 -10.65 5.75
N LEU A 264 4.51 -11.16 4.87
CA LEU A 264 3.08 -10.85 4.89
C LEU A 264 2.41 -11.30 6.19
N ASP A 265 2.76 -12.45 6.74
CA ASP A 265 2.30 -12.93 8.07
C ASP A 265 2.91 -12.15 9.26
N SER A 266 3.64 -11.06 9.02
CA SER A 266 4.31 -10.28 10.06
C SER A 266 3.91 -8.81 10.03
N ALA A 267 4.03 -8.14 11.18
CA ALA A 267 3.83 -6.71 11.29
C ALA A 267 4.88 -5.88 10.51
N ALA A 268 5.88 -6.51 9.88
CA ALA A 268 6.81 -5.82 8.99
C ALA A 268 6.14 -5.27 7.72
N THR A 269 4.92 -5.70 7.42
CA THR A 269 4.13 -5.20 6.28
C THR A 269 3.06 -4.20 6.69
N VAL A 270 2.98 -3.82 7.98
CA VAL A 270 2.03 -2.80 8.44
C VAL A 270 2.31 -1.47 7.73
N GLN A 271 1.25 -0.77 7.37
CA GLN A 271 1.27 0.51 6.65
C GLN A 271 0.51 1.57 7.46
N PRO A 272 0.65 2.86 7.09
CA PRO A 272 -0.23 3.89 7.62
C PRO A 272 -1.69 3.51 7.41
N PHE A 273 -2.50 3.78 8.44
CA PHE A 273 -3.92 3.51 8.38
C PHE A 273 -4.56 4.25 7.20
N GLY A 274 -5.38 3.55 6.42
CA GLY A 274 -5.93 4.06 5.18
C GLY A 274 -5.93 3.00 4.09
N TRP A 275 -5.97 3.43 2.83
CA TRP A 275 -6.05 2.50 1.69
C TRP A 275 -4.84 1.56 1.57
N ARG A 276 -3.65 1.98 2.03
CA ARG A 276 -2.43 1.16 2.02
C ARG A 276 -2.52 -0.02 2.98
N GLU A 277 -2.90 0.25 4.23
CA GLU A 277 -3.12 -0.81 5.20
C GLU A 277 -4.32 -1.69 4.82
N ALA A 278 -5.38 -1.10 4.25
CA ALA A 278 -6.50 -1.87 3.71
C ALA A 278 -6.04 -2.87 2.63
N ALA A 279 -5.10 -2.49 1.76
CA ALA A 279 -4.56 -3.39 0.74
C ALA A 279 -3.86 -4.61 1.36
N VAL A 280 -3.07 -4.40 2.42
CA VAL A 280 -2.35 -5.46 3.14
C VAL A 280 -3.34 -6.37 3.86
N MET A 281 -4.25 -5.82 4.67
CA MET A 281 -5.23 -6.60 5.42
C MET A 281 -6.21 -7.36 4.52
N ASP A 282 -6.70 -6.74 3.44
CA ASP A 282 -7.58 -7.43 2.49
C ASP A 282 -6.84 -8.56 1.78
N GLY A 283 -5.55 -8.38 1.45
CA GLY A 283 -4.70 -9.43 0.88
C GLY A 283 -4.48 -10.60 1.83
N LEU A 284 -4.20 -10.31 3.10
CA LEU A 284 -4.12 -11.33 4.17
C LEU A 284 -5.41 -12.13 4.30
N LEU A 285 -6.54 -11.44 4.36
CA LEU A 285 -7.84 -12.08 4.51
C LEU A 285 -8.27 -12.85 3.25
N ASP A 286 -7.90 -12.38 2.05
CA ASP A 286 -8.20 -13.09 0.79
C ASP A 286 -7.37 -14.37 0.67
N LEU A 287 -6.08 -14.35 1.04
CA LEU A 287 -5.27 -15.57 1.13
C LEU A 287 -5.77 -16.50 2.23
N ALA A 288 -6.27 -15.98 3.35
CA ALA A 288 -6.80 -16.79 4.44
C ALA A 288 -8.12 -17.54 4.11
N GLU A 289 -8.72 -17.28 2.95
CA GLU A 289 -9.79 -18.12 2.40
C GLU A 289 -9.26 -19.43 1.78
N LEU A 290 -7.95 -19.52 1.52
CA LEU A 290 -7.28 -20.75 1.10
C LEU A 290 -6.97 -21.61 2.33
N PRO A 291 -7.36 -22.90 2.38
CA PRO A 291 -7.20 -23.75 3.55
C PRO A 291 -5.76 -23.81 4.09
N GLU A 292 -4.78 -23.87 3.20
CA GLU A 292 -3.35 -23.93 3.53
C GLU A 292 -2.78 -22.61 4.07
N ARG A 293 -3.54 -21.51 3.96
CA ARG A 293 -3.15 -20.16 4.43
C ARG A 293 -4.11 -19.57 5.45
N ALA A 294 -5.01 -20.36 6.03
CA ALA A 294 -6.02 -19.90 6.98
C ALA A 294 -5.44 -19.11 8.18
N ALA A 295 -4.19 -19.41 8.58
CA ALA A 295 -3.47 -18.72 9.65
C ALA A 295 -3.23 -17.22 9.38
N LEU A 296 -3.21 -16.78 8.11
CA LEU A 296 -3.01 -15.36 7.77
C LEU A 296 -4.14 -14.45 8.26
N ARG A 297 -5.30 -15.02 8.62
CA ARG A 297 -6.38 -14.28 9.29
C ARG A 297 -5.92 -13.75 10.66
N ASP A 298 -5.04 -14.46 11.37
CA ASP A 298 -4.48 -13.99 12.63
C ASP A 298 -3.48 -12.85 12.43
N ALA A 299 -2.76 -12.82 11.30
CA ALA A 299 -1.93 -11.68 10.93
C ALA A 299 -2.77 -10.41 10.75
N ALA A 300 -3.89 -10.49 10.04
CA ALA A 300 -4.80 -9.36 9.89
C ALA A 300 -5.36 -8.86 11.24
N ARG A 301 -5.63 -9.77 12.19
CA ARG A 301 -6.00 -9.40 13.56
C ARG A 301 -4.86 -8.69 14.30
N ARG A 302 -3.62 -9.16 14.15
CA ARG A 302 -2.43 -8.51 14.75
C ARG A 302 -2.23 -7.09 14.19
N HIS A 303 -2.41 -6.91 12.89
CA HIS A 303 -2.37 -5.58 12.25
C HIS A 303 -3.43 -4.66 12.84
N TRP A 304 -4.69 -5.11 12.87
CA TRP A 304 -5.78 -4.32 13.46
C TRP A 304 -5.52 -3.93 14.93
N ALA A 305 -4.97 -4.87 15.69
CA ALA A 305 -4.62 -4.66 17.09
C ALA A 305 -3.61 -3.53 17.31
N LEU A 306 -2.72 -3.25 16.34
CA LEU A 306 -1.78 -2.12 16.42
C LEU A 306 -2.50 -0.76 16.40
N PHE A 307 -3.65 -0.66 15.75
CA PHE A 307 -4.43 0.57 15.65
C PHE A 307 -5.47 0.73 16.79
N THR A 308 -5.91 -0.39 17.38
CA THR A 308 -6.96 -0.39 18.43
C THR A 308 -6.43 -0.52 19.86
N ASN A 309 -5.28 -1.15 20.08
CA ASN A 309 -4.79 -1.39 21.43
C ASN A 309 -4.18 -0.10 22.02
N ALA A 310 -4.97 0.61 22.81
CA ALA A 310 -4.43 1.51 23.81
C ALA A 310 -3.71 0.66 24.88
N GLY A 311 -2.39 0.56 24.81
CA GLY A 311 -1.60 -0.07 25.87
C GLY A 311 -1.95 0.50 27.25
N PRO A 312 -1.89 -0.31 28.32
CA PRO A 312 -2.12 0.17 29.68
C PRO A 312 -1.07 1.23 30.03
N GLY A 313 -1.48 2.50 30.07
CA GLY A 313 -0.59 3.62 30.39
C GLY A 313 -0.49 4.71 29.31
N THR A 314 -0.99 4.48 28.09
CA THR A 314 -1.27 5.61 27.21
C THR A 314 -2.56 6.25 27.66
N ALA A 315 -2.45 7.37 28.38
CA ALA A 315 -3.54 8.31 28.48
C ALA A 315 -4.04 8.54 27.05
N ALA A 316 -5.27 8.07 26.77
CA ALA A 316 -6.02 8.54 25.63
C ALA A 316 -5.88 10.06 25.67
N VAL A 317 -5.26 10.66 24.64
CA VAL A 317 -5.23 12.12 24.55
C VAL A 317 -6.69 12.54 24.72
N PRO A 318 -7.02 13.27 25.81
CA PRO A 318 -8.40 13.57 26.12
C PRO A 318 -8.82 14.73 25.21
N THR A 319 -9.08 14.44 23.94
CA THR A 319 -10.03 15.24 23.18
C THR A 319 -11.40 14.74 23.60
N ALA A 320 -12.15 15.58 24.32
CA ALA A 320 -13.55 15.33 24.63
C ALA A 320 -14.31 15.01 23.33
N GLY A 321 -14.54 13.72 23.05
CA GLY A 321 -15.09 13.21 21.80
C GLY A 321 -15.15 11.67 21.77
N PRO A 322 -15.88 11.07 20.81
CA PRO A 322 -16.00 9.60 20.65
C PRO A 322 -14.62 8.92 20.47
N PRO A 323 -14.50 7.60 20.74
CA PRO A 323 -13.23 6.90 20.95
C PRO A 323 -12.17 7.26 19.91
N THR A 324 -11.10 7.91 20.37
CA THR A 324 -9.91 8.17 19.58
C THR A 324 -9.06 6.90 19.54
N LEU A 325 -9.08 6.24 18.38
CA LEU A 325 -8.03 5.31 17.97
C LEU A 325 -6.70 6.08 17.96
N ARG A 326 -5.59 5.44 18.41
CA ARG A 326 -4.28 6.11 18.58
C ARG A 326 -3.81 6.90 17.35
N SER A 327 -4.27 6.52 16.16
CA SER A 327 -3.86 7.10 14.87
C SER A 327 -4.98 7.11 13.82
N VAL A 328 -6.23 6.81 14.18
CA VAL A 328 -7.33 6.79 13.20
C VAL A 328 -8.24 7.95 13.48
N SER A 329 -8.04 8.99 12.69
CA SER A 329 -9.07 9.98 12.53
C SER A 329 -10.18 9.33 11.73
N LEU A 330 -11.28 8.97 12.39
CA LEU A 330 -12.52 8.76 11.64
C LEU A 330 -12.90 10.04 10.86
N ALA A 331 -12.20 11.18 11.01
CA ALA A 331 -12.51 12.43 10.33
C ALA A 331 -12.50 12.34 8.79
N GLU A 332 -11.73 11.43 8.20
CA GLU A 332 -11.53 11.41 6.76
C GLU A 332 -12.00 10.09 6.14
N GLY A 333 -12.69 10.19 5.01
CA GLY A 333 -13.33 9.06 4.33
C GLY A 333 -12.36 8.21 3.52
N ARG A 334 -11.10 8.64 3.33
CA ARG A 334 -10.03 7.79 2.79
C ARG A 334 -9.58 6.73 3.81
N ASP A 335 -9.68 7.06 5.08
CA ASP A 335 -9.34 6.19 6.21
C ASP A 335 -10.41 5.13 6.50
N ALA A 336 -11.53 5.14 5.78
CA ALA A 336 -12.56 4.14 5.96
C ALA A 336 -12.23 2.79 5.29
N ALA A 337 -11.23 2.71 4.39
CA ALA A 337 -10.90 1.48 3.65
C ALA A 337 -10.57 0.27 4.56
N PRO A 338 -9.73 0.40 5.63
CA PRO A 338 -9.43 -0.69 6.56
C PRO A 338 -10.66 -1.33 7.24
N PHE A 339 -11.79 -0.61 7.32
CA PHE A 339 -13.00 -1.13 7.98
C PHE A 339 -13.70 -2.24 7.19
N ALA A 340 -13.41 -2.40 5.89
CA ALA A 340 -13.84 -3.60 5.15
C ALA A 340 -13.19 -4.86 5.75
N SER A 341 -11.89 -4.82 6.04
CA SER A 341 -11.17 -5.88 6.72
C SER A 341 -11.66 -6.08 8.16
N LEU A 342 -11.89 -5.01 8.94
CA LEU A 342 -12.48 -5.13 10.29
C LEU A 342 -13.84 -5.84 10.24
N THR A 343 -14.71 -5.47 9.30
CA THR A 343 -16.02 -6.12 9.15
C THR A 343 -15.89 -7.63 8.93
N ARG A 344 -14.90 -8.07 8.13
CA ARG A 344 -14.63 -9.49 7.88
C ARG A 344 -14.06 -10.23 9.09
N LEU A 345 -13.39 -9.51 9.99
CA LEU A 345 -12.79 -10.06 11.21
C LEU A 345 -13.80 -10.11 12.37
N ASP A 346 -14.57 -9.04 12.54
CA ASP A 346 -15.54 -8.83 13.62
C ASP A 346 -16.65 -7.87 13.13
N PRO A 347 -17.73 -8.38 12.53
CA PRO A 347 -18.82 -7.55 11.99
C PRO A 347 -19.63 -6.82 13.08
N ASP A 348 -19.47 -7.19 14.35
CA ASP A 348 -20.17 -6.59 15.49
C ASP A 348 -19.27 -5.60 16.26
N HIS A 349 -18.08 -5.29 15.73
CA HIS A 349 -17.15 -4.38 16.37
C HIS A 349 -17.75 -2.96 16.55
N PRO A 350 -17.70 -2.33 17.74
CA PRO A 350 -18.35 -1.03 18.01
C PRO A 350 -17.90 0.12 17.11
N LEU A 351 -16.65 0.07 16.60
CA LEU A 351 -16.16 1.07 15.66
C LEU A 351 -16.91 1.06 14.32
N LEU A 352 -17.52 -0.05 13.93
CA LEU A 352 -18.34 -0.14 12.72
C LEU A 352 -19.66 0.64 12.88
N ASP A 353 -20.20 0.70 14.11
CA ASP A 353 -21.35 1.56 14.40
C ASP A 353 -20.96 3.03 14.34
N ALA A 354 -19.81 3.41 14.92
CA ALA A 354 -19.29 4.77 14.84
C ALA A 354 -19.04 5.20 13.38
N LEU A 355 -18.51 4.31 12.53
CA LEU A 355 -18.32 4.56 11.11
C LEU A 355 -19.66 4.73 10.37
N ARG A 356 -20.64 3.85 10.63
CA ARG A 356 -21.98 3.95 10.04
C ARG A 356 -22.64 5.27 10.40
N ASP A 357 -22.62 5.65 11.68
CA ASP A 357 -23.24 6.87 12.17
C ASP A 357 -22.59 8.11 11.53
N ARG A 358 -21.26 8.05 11.30
CA ARG A 358 -20.56 9.09 10.55
C ARG A 358 -21.01 9.18 9.10
N TRP A 359 -21.14 8.06 8.37
CA TRP A 359 -21.65 8.09 7.00
C TRP A 359 -23.05 8.68 6.92
N ILE A 360 -23.91 8.38 7.90
CA ILE A 360 -25.24 8.99 8.00
C ILE A 360 -25.13 10.49 8.24
N ALA A 361 -24.29 10.92 9.17
CA ALA A 361 -24.13 12.33 9.52
C ALA A 361 -23.54 13.19 8.39
N ARG A 362 -22.63 12.63 7.57
CA ARG A 362 -22.00 13.32 6.43
C ARG A 362 -22.75 13.13 5.10
N ARG A 363 -23.85 12.38 5.09
CA ARG A 363 -24.60 12.12 3.87
C ARG A 363 -25.24 13.42 3.35
N SER A 364 -24.87 13.80 2.13
CA SER A 364 -25.49 14.89 1.39
C SER A 364 -26.93 14.55 0.96
N PRO A 365 -27.77 15.54 0.62
CA PRO A 365 -29.15 15.30 0.18
C PRO A 365 -29.29 14.40 -1.06
N ASP A 366 -28.26 14.33 -1.90
CA ASP A 366 -28.19 13.44 -3.07
C ASP A 366 -27.72 12.02 -2.71
N GLY A 367 -27.52 11.74 -1.42
CA GLY A 367 -27.05 10.47 -0.89
C GLY A 367 -25.54 10.33 -0.86
N THR A 368 -24.77 11.29 -1.36
CA THR A 368 -23.31 11.19 -1.41
C THR A 368 -22.70 11.29 -0.01
N VAL A 369 -21.72 10.44 0.27
CA VAL A 369 -20.85 10.55 1.45
C VAL A 369 -19.50 11.04 0.97
N PRO A 370 -19.04 12.24 1.37
CA PRO A 370 -17.74 12.76 0.93
C PRO A 370 -16.60 11.94 1.51
N ASP A 371 -15.50 11.85 0.77
CA ASP A 371 -14.27 11.23 1.24
C ASP A 371 -13.60 12.20 2.23
N GLU A 372 -12.97 13.24 1.70
CA GLU A 372 -12.22 14.24 2.44
C GLU A 372 -12.91 15.61 2.28
N GLY A 373 -13.07 16.37 3.37
CA GLY A 373 -13.84 17.62 3.34
C GLY A 373 -15.24 17.44 2.74
N ASP A 374 -15.53 18.15 1.64
CA ASP A 374 -16.78 18.06 0.88
C ASP A 374 -16.61 17.36 -0.49
N GLU A 375 -15.47 16.70 -0.71
CA GLU A 375 -15.09 16.14 -2.01
C GLU A 375 -15.50 14.67 -2.21
N VAL A 376 -15.72 14.31 -3.48
CA VAL A 376 -16.13 12.97 -3.91
C VAL A 376 -15.11 12.49 -4.93
N THR A 377 -14.24 11.59 -4.51
CA THR A 377 -13.09 11.17 -5.30
C THR A 377 -13.27 9.75 -5.85
N ALA A 378 -12.50 9.42 -6.87
CA ALA A 378 -12.40 8.07 -7.41
C ALA A 378 -11.91 7.05 -6.36
N ALA A 379 -11.07 7.47 -5.41
CA ALA A 379 -10.55 6.61 -4.34
C ALA A 379 -11.65 6.07 -3.41
N GLY A 380 -12.73 6.82 -3.22
CA GLY A 380 -13.83 6.38 -2.36
C GLY A 380 -14.62 5.17 -2.88
N ALA A 381 -14.35 4.70 -4.10
CA ALA A 381 -14.83 3.38 -4.53
C ALA A 381 -14.25 2.28 -3.64
N LEU A 382 -12.97 2.42 -3.25
CA LEU A 382 -12.31 1.52 -2.31
C LEU A 382 -12.53 1.96 -0.86
N SER A 383 -12.46 3.26 -0.55
CA SER A 383 -12.47 3.71 0.85
C SER A 383 -13.86 3.92 1.45
N VAL A 384 -14.91 4.09 0.66
CA VAL A 384 -16.29 4.31 1.16
C VAL A 384 -17.24 3.22 0.70
N ALA A 385 -17.33 2.98 -0.61
CA ALA A 385 -18.31 2.03 -1.16
C ALA A 385 -18.02 0.59 -0.70
N LEU A 386 -16.77 0.14 -0.74
CA LEU A 386 -16.39 -1.21 -0.34
C LEU A 386 -16.64 -1.50 1.15
N PRO A 387 -16.16 -0.69 2.12
CA PRO A 387 -16.46 -0.92 3.55
C PRO A 387 -17.96 -0.91 3.83
N MET A 388 -18.72 -0.01 3.20
CA MET A 388 -20.17 0.07 3.35
C MET A 388 -20.86 -1.19 2.81
N ALA A 389 -20.48 -1.67 1.62
CA ALA A 389 -21.02 -2.91 1.06
C ALA A 389 -20.66 -4.14 1.90
N THR A 390 -19.43 -4.18 2.42
CA THR A 390 -18.93 -5.29 3.26
C THR A 390 -19.71 -5.35 4.56
N LEU A 391 -19.90 -4.20 5.23
CA LEU A 391 -20.69 -4.10 6.45
C LEU A 391 -22.16 -4.46 6.22
N ALA A 392 -22.74 -3.91 5.15
CA ALA A 392 -24.10 -4.21 4.74
C ALA A 392 -24.31 -5.71 4.54
N ARG A 393 -23.41 -6.37 3.81
CA ARG A 393 -23.48 -7.80 3.54
C ARG A 393 -23.32 -8.64 4.81
N ALA A 394 -22.38 -8.28 5.67
CA ALA A 394 -22.13 -9.02 6.91
C ALA A 394 -23.30 -8.92 7.89
N ARG A 395 -24.01 -7.79 7.93
CA ARG A 395 -25.15 -7.54 8.82
C ARG A 395 -26.53 -7.79 8.18
N GLY A 396 -26.58 -8.13 6.89
CA GLY A 396 -27.84 -8.29 6.15
C GLY A 396 -28.63 -6.98 5.98
N ASP A 397 -27.95 -5.83 5.94
CA ASP A 397 -28.55 -4.50 5.78
C ASP A 397 -28.66 -4.12 4.30
N GLU A 398 -29.79 -4.45 3.69
CA GLU A 398 -30.05 -4.21 2.27
C GLU A 398 -30.03 -2.70 1.91
N ALA A 399 -30.54 -1.83 2.78
CA ALA A 399 -30.55 -0.39 2.53
C ALA A 399 -29.14 0.22 2.55
N MET A 400 -28.26 -0.29 3.41
CA MET A 400 -26.85 0.08 3.39
C MET A 400 -26.14 -0.44 2.14
N LEU A 401 -26.49 -1.63 1.65
CA LEU A 401 -25.94 -2.16 0.40
C LEU A 401 -26.34 -1.30 -0.80
N GLU A 402 -27.61 -0.88 -0.89
CA GLU A 402 -28.08 0.07 -1.90
C GLU A 402 -27.33 1.40 -1.82
N ALA A 403 -27.10 1.91 -0.60
CA ALA A 403 -26.30 3.12 -0.39
C ALA A 403 -24.85 2.96 -0.85
N ALA A 404 -24.24 1.79 -0.64
CA ALA A 404 -22.88 1.49 -1.12
C ALA A 404 -22.81 1.47 -2.65
N LEU A 405 -23.79 0.86 -3.32
CA LEU A 405 -23.88 0.85 -4.79
C LEU A 405 -24.13 2.27 -5.34
N LEU A 406 -24.92 3.10 -4.64
CA LEU A 406 -25.06 4.51 -4.97
C LEU A 406 -23.70 5.25 -4.85
N GLN A 407 -22.95 5.04 -3.77
CA GLN A 407 -21.61 5.64 -3.62
C GLN A 407 -20.70 5.26 -4.79
N LEU A 408 -20.78 4.03 -5.27
CA LEU A 408 -19.99 3.56 -6.40
C LEU A 408 -20.39 4.26 -7.71
N ARG A 409 -21.69 4.37 -8.00
CA ARG A 409 -22.19 5.10 -9.18
C ARG A 409 -21.72 6.54 -9.23
N LEU A 410 -21.84 7.24 -8.10
CA LEU A 410 -21.43 8.64 -7.99
C LEU A 410 -19.94 8.82 -8.33
N ARG A 411 -19.09 7.90 -7.86
CA ARG A 411 -17.64 7.96 -8.04
C ARG A 411 -17.16 7.48 -9.41
N LEU A 412 -17.93 6.66 -10.10
CA LEU A 412 -17.67 6.36 -11.51
C LEU A 412 -17.87 7.58 -12.40
N THR A 413 -18.77 8.50 -12.00
CA THR A 413 -18.98 9.78 -12.69
C THR A 413 -18.08 10.92 -12.22
N ALA A 414 -17.37 10.73 -11.11
CA ALA A 414 -16.37 11.68 -10.63
C ALA A 414 -15.20 11.74 -11.63
N SER A 415 -14.75 12.95 -11.93
CA SER A 415 -13.63 13.15 -12.87
C SER A 415 -12.36 12.57 -12.27
N ILE A 416 -11.57 11.85 -13.07
CA ILE A 416 -10.16 11.59 -12.73
C ILE A 416 -9.31 12.83 -13.06
N ASP A 417 -9.80 13.69 -13.95
CA ASP A 417 -9.12 14.90 -14.46
C ASP A 417 -9.19 16.08 -13.49
N GLU A 418 -9.14 15.87 -12.17
CA GLU A 418 -8.94 16.97 -11.22
C GLU A 418 -7.51 17.50 -11.31
N GLU A 419 -7.26 18.22 -12.41
CA GLU A 419 -5.96 18.75 -12.80
C GLU A 419 -5.73 20.20 -12.31
N GLU A 420 -6.59 20.80 -11.48
CA GLU A 420 -6.64 22.28 -11.47
C GLU A 420 -6.65 23.03 -10.13
N THR A 421 -6.43 22.40 -8.97
CA THR A 421 -6.20 23.20 -7.75
C THR A 421 -4.75 23.25 -7.30
N GLY A 422 -3.84 22.44 -7.85
CA GLY A 422 -2.41 22.47 -7.48
C GLY A 422 -2.12 22.10 -6.02
N GLU A 423 -3.15 21.86 -5.22
CA GLU A 423 -3.07 21.52 -3.81
C GLU A 423 -3.37 20.03 -3.69
N GLU A 424 -2.32 19.25 -3.47
CA GLU A 424 -2.47 17.88 -3.01
C GLU A 424 -3.14 17.93 -1.62
N PRO A 425 -4.29 17.28 -1.40
CA PRO A 425 -4.78 17.11 -0.04
C PRO A 425 -3.70 16.35 0.74
N ALA A 426 -3.38 16.93 1.88
CA ALA A 426 -2.27 16.64 2.76
C ALA A 426 -2.42 15.29 3.49
N ASP A 427 -2.65 14.18 2.78
CA ASP A 427 -2.61 12.83 3.35
C ASP A 427 -1.21 12.51 3.99
N THR A 428 -0.22 13.40 3.79
CA THR A 428 1.10 13.39 4.45
C THR A 428 1.44 14.63 5.28
N GLU A 429 0.62 15.68 5.38
CA GLU A 429 0.90 16.80 6.32
C GLU A 429 -0.08 16.80 7.49
N PRO A 430 0.29 16.22 8.65
CA PRO A 430 -0.61 16.14 9.79
C PRO A 430 -0.93 17.49 10.48
N ASN A 431 -0.53 18.67 9.98
CA ASN A 431 -0.76 19.95 10.67
C ASN A 431 -0.69 21.19 9.75
N ARG A 432 -1.52 21.28 8.69
CA ARG A 432 -1.58 22.50 7.87
C ARG A 432 -2.51 23.59 8.44
N GLU A 433 -3.36 23.27 9.42
CA GLU A 433 -4.13 24.30 10.16
C GLU A 433 -3.21 25.29 10.91
N ASP A 434 -1.96 24.89 11.20
CA ASP A 434 -0.92 25.72 11.82
C ASP A 434 0.07 26.34 10.82
N ALA A 435 -0.04 26.05 9.52
CA ALA A 435 0.83 26.66 8.52
C ALA A 435 0.45 28.13 8.35
N GLU A 436 1.40 29.05 8.57
CA GLU A 436 1.14 30.48 8.48
C GLU A 436 0.53 30.82 7.10
N PRO A 437 -0.63 31.50 7.06
CA PRO A 437 -1.29 31.85 5.81
C PRO A 437 -0.36 32.73 4.97
N GLY A 438 0.14 32.19 3.84
CA GLY A 438 1.01 32.89 2.90
C GLY A 438 2.31 32.17 2.53
N VAL A 439 2.64 31.03 3.13
CA VAL A 439 3.80 30.22 2.73
C VAL A 439 3.37 29.26 1.61
N GLU A 440 3.75 29.57 0.36
CA GLU A 440 3.61 28.63 -0.75
C GLU A 440 4.44 27.36 -0.46
N GLY A 441 3.80 26.19 -0.55
CA GLY A 441 4.49 24.90 -0.38
C GLY A 441 5.49 24.66 -1.51
N PRO A 442 6.45 23.73 -1.33
CA PRO A 442 7.37 23.35 -2.40
C PRO A 442 6.58 22.85 -3.62
N PRO A 443 7.01 23.15 -4.85
CA PRO A 443 6.36 22.66 -6.06
C PRO A 443 6.36 21.13 -6.09
N LEU A 444 5.26 20.53 -6.53
CA LEU A 444 5.16 19.08 -6.72
C LEU A 444 6.25 18.60 -7.70
N PRO A 445 6.81 17.39 -7.48
CA PRO A 445 7.79 16.85 -8.39
C PRO A 445 7.19 16.61 -9.79
N PRO A 446 7.98 16.73 -10.86
CA PRO A 446 7.52 16.41 -12.22
C PRO A 446 6.87 15.02 -12.28
N GLY A 447 5.66 14.93 -12.84
CA GLY A 447 4.92 13.67 -12.99
C GLY A 447 4.00 13.29 -11.83
N ALA A 448 4.02 14.00 -10.69
CA ALA A 448 3.10 13.75 -9.58
C ALA A 448 1.60 13.74 -9.99
N PRO A 449 1.12 14.64 -10.87
CA PRO A 449 -0.27 14.58 -11.33
C PRO A 449 -0.60 13.29 -12.09
N ALA A 450 0.32 12.76 -12.91
CA ALA A 450 0.12 11.50 -13.61
C ALA A 450 0.08 10.32 -12.64
N ALA A 451 1.05 10.22 -11.72
CA ALA A 451 1.08 9.17 -10.70
C ALA A 451 -0.17 9.18 -9.80
N ARG A 452 -0.69 10.37 -9.46
CA ARG A 452 -1.95 10.54 -8.72
C ARG A 452 -3.14 10.03 -9.54
N ARG A 453 -3.27 10.43 -10.80
CA ARG A 453 -4.36 9.98 -11.69
C ARG A 453 -4.38 8.46 -11.85
N GLU A 454 -3.23 7.85 -12.06
CA GLU A 454 -3.10 6.39 -12.17
C GLU A 454 -3.48 5.67 -10.88
N ARG A 455 -3.04 6.20 -9.72
CA ARG A 455 -3.42 5.67 -8.41
C ARG A 455 -4.93 5.74 -8.22
N LEU A 456 -5.54 6.88 -8.52
CA LEU A 456 -6.99 7.05 -8.45
C LEU A 456 -7.74 6.11 -9.41
N ALA A 457 -7.21 5.89 -10.62
CA ALA A 457 -7.77 4.94 -11.58
C ALA A 457 -7.70 3.49 -11.05
N MET A 458 -6.55 3.09 -10.50
CA MET A 458 -6.37 1.78 -9.86
C MET A 458 -7.33 1.59 -8.68
N LEU A 459 -7.40 2.55 -7.75
CA LEU A 459 -8.28 2.48 -6.57
C LEU A 459 -9.75 2.40 -6.99
N ARG A 460 -10.14 3.14 -8.03
CA ARG A 460 -11.49 3.07 -8.60
C ARG A 460 -11.78 1.69 -9.18
N LEU A 461 -10.87 1.17 -10.01
CA LEU A 461 -11.05 -0.13 -10.66
C LEU A 461 -11.15 -1.26 -9.62
N LEU A 462 -10.22 -1.31 -8.68
CA LEU A 462 -10.18 -2.34 -7.63
C LEU A 462 -11.37 -2.19 -6.66
N GLY A 463 -11.67 -0.98 -6.20
CA GLY A 463 -12.82 -0.70 -5.35
C GLY A 463 -14.15 -1.11 -5.99
N THR A 464 -14.30 -0.86 -7.30
CA THR A 464 -15.47 -1.31 -8.09
C THR A 464 -15.56 -2.83 -8.12
N ALA A 465 -14.46 -3.53 -8.48
CA ALA A 465 -14.42 -4.98 -8.55
C ALA A 465 -14.78 -5.63 -7.21
N ARG A 466 -14.19 -5.16 -6.10
CA ARG A 466 -14.45 -5.69 -4.76
C ARG A 466 -15.87 -5.40 -4.30
N THR A 467 -16.38 -4.18 -4.48
CA THR A 467 -17.74 -3.80 -4.07
C THR A 467 -18.79 -4.65 -4.80
N LEU A 468 -18.64 -4.83 -6.12
CA LEU A 468 -19.52 -5.70 -6.90
C LEU A 468 -19.43 -7.16 -6.44
N ALA A 469 -18.25 -7.63 -6.03
CA ALA A 469 -18.05 -9.01 -5.62
C ALA A 469 -18.77 -9.30 -4.30
N VAL A 470 -18.77 -8.32 -3.39
CA VAL A 470 -19.53 -8.35 -2.14
C VAL A 470 -21.04 -8.27 -2.40
N ALA A 471 -21.47 -7.41 -3.32
CA ALA A 471 -22.88 -7.26 -3.68
C ALA A 471 -23.48 -8.52 -4.31
N GLY A 472 -22.65 -9.33 -4.99
CA GLY A 472 -23.06 -10.59 -5.63
C GLY A 472 -23.88 -10.37 -6.90
N LYS A 473 -24.70 -11.36 -7.27
CA LYS A 473 -25.49 -11.35 -8.53
C LYS A 473 -26.80 -10.56 -8.39
N ARG A 474 -26.72 -9.25 -8.18
CA ARG A 474 -27.90 -8.39 -8.15
C ARG A 474 -28.26 -7.89 -9.54
N GLU A 475 -29.55 -7.86 -9.86
CA GLU A 475 -30.05 -7.39 -11.15
C GLU A 475 -29.81 -5.89 -11.38
N ASP A 476 -29.78 -5.10 -10.29
CA ASP A 476 -29.60 -3.66 -10.31
C ASP A 476 -28.13 -3.21 -10.44
N THR A 477 -27.18 -4.09 -10.75
CA THR A 477 -25.74 -3.74 -10.87
C THR A 477 -25.22 -3.73 -12.31
N GLY A 478 -26.10 -3.87 -13.30
CA GLY A 478 -25.71 -3.99 -14.71
C GLY A 478 -24.92 -2.78 -15.25
N ASP A 479 -25.27 -1.56 -14.82
CA ASP A 479 -24.58 -0.33 -15.19
C ASP A 479 -23.16 -0.28 -14.60
N LEU A 480 -23.02 -0.62 -13.32
CA LEU A 480 -21.75 -0.69 -12.62
C LEU A 480 -20.83 -1.76 -13.21
N LEU A 481 -21.38 -2.92 -13.58
CA LEU A 481 -20.65 -4.01 -14.23
C LEU A 481 -20.17 -3.62 -15.64
N ALA A 482 -21.02 -2.93 -16.42
CA ALA A 482 -20.65 -2.44 -17.73
C ALA A 482 -19.49 -1.42 -17.63
N GLU A 483 -19.55 -0.52 -16.66
CA GLU A 483 -18.49 0.45 -16.42
C GLU A 483 -17.21 -0.22 -15.92
N PHE A 484 -17.30 -1.17 -14.98
CA PHE A 484 -16.15 -1.97 -14.55
C PHE A 484 -15.42 -2.62 -15.72
N ARG A 485 -16.16 -3.27 -16.64
CA ARG A 485 -15.59 -3.87 -17.86
C ARG A 485 -14.90 -2.83 -18.72
N ARG A 486 -15.56 -1.71 -19.00
CA ARG A 486 -14.97 -0.61 -19.79
C ARG A 486 -13.65 -0.12 -19.19
N LEU A 487 -13.59 0.02 -17.85
CA LEU A 487 -12.37 0.43 -17.15
C LEU A 487 -11.28 -0.64 -17.19
N ALA A 488 -11.65 -1.91 -17.05
CA ALA A 488 -10.74 -3.04 -17.17
C ALA A 488 -10.15 -3.15 -18.59
N ASP A 489 -10.98 -3.00 -19.63
CA ASP A 489 -10.56 -3.02 -21.03
C ASP A 489 -9.60 -1.86 -21.34
N ALA A 490 -9.91 -0.66 -20.82
CA ALA A 490 -9.07 0.52 -21.00
C ALA A 490 -7.68 0.38 -20.33
N ALA A 491 -7.58 -0.51 -19.36
CA ALA A 491 -6.35 -0.80 -18.63
C ALA A 491 -5.45 -1.83 -19.32
N LEU A 492 -6.00 -2.70 -20.18
CA LEU A 492 -5.27 -3.82 -20.80
C LEU A 492 -4.01 -3.37 -21.58
N PRO A 493 -4.08 -2.39 -22.50
CA PRO A 493 -2.93 -2.01 -23.33
C PRO A 493 -1.72 -1.48 -22.55
N GLN A 494 -1.91 -1.14 -21.28
CA GLN A 494 -0.92 -0.48 -20.44
C GLN A 494 -0.10 -1.46 -19.59
N THR A 495 -0.44 -2.75 -19.63
CA THR A 495 0.21 -3.80 -18.83
C THR A 495 1.17 -4.68 -19.60
N GLU A 496 1.51 -4.32 -20.84
CA GLU A 496 2.69 -4.90 -21.45
C GLU A 496 3.88 -4.63 -20.53
N PRO A 497 4.54 -5.69 -20.00
CA PRO A 497 5.73 -5.51 -19.20
C PRO A 497 6.71 -4.71 -20.07
N PRO A 498 7.31 -3.62 -19.56
CA PRO A 498 8.20 -2.80 -20.36
C PRO A 498 9.26 -3.72 -20.93
N ALA A 499 9.24 -3.88 -22.26
CA ALA A 499 10.09 -4.82 -22.96
C ALA A 499 11.52 -4.29 -22.96
N GLY A 500 12.26 -4.48 -21.86
CA GLY A 500 13.69 -4.20 -21.70
C GLY A 500 14.12 -2.75 -21.95
N ASP A 501 14.60 -2.04 -20.92
CA ASP A 501 15.35 -0.76 -20.96
C ASP A 501 14.81 0.41 -21.81
N SER A 502 13.67 0.29 -22.49
CA SER A 502 13.15 1.33 -23.36
C SER A 502 12.48 2.42 -22.53
N ALA A 503 13.24 3.48 -22.26
CA ALA A 503 12.86 4.67 -21.50
C ALA A 503 11.78 5.57 -22.16
N GLU A 504 11.25 5.19 -23.33
CA GLU A 504 10.25 5.99 -24.05
C GLU A 504 8.87 5.36 -23.92
N ARG A 505 8.09 5.80 -22.92
CA ARG A 505 6.66 5.47 -22.79
C ARG A 505 5.78 6.67 -23.21
N PRO A 506 4.62 6.42 -23.84
CA PRO A 506 3.68 7.49 -24.20
C PRO A 506 3.08 8.15 -22.95
N ALA A 507 3.00 9.49 -22.96
CA ALA A 507 2.54 10.33 -21.85
C ALA A 507 1.03 10.22 -21.52
N ASP A 508 0.25 9.54 -22.38
CA ASP A 508 -1.22 9.53 -22.34
C ASP A 508 -1.82 8.21 -21.79
N GLY A 509 -1.00 7.31 -21.22
CA GLY A 509 -1.47 6.06 -20.61
C GLY A 509 -2.16 6.27 -19.25
N LEU A 510 -3.26 5.55 -19.00
CA LEU A 510 -4.08 5.64 -17.77
C LEU A 510 -3.54 4.84 -16.56
N LEU A 511 -2.52 3.98 -16.72
CA LEU A 511 -1.95 3.03 -15.73
C LEU A 511 -0.52 2.60 -16.14
N ALA A 512 0.32 2.09 -15.24
CA ALA A 512 1.08 2.91 -14.30
C ALA A 512 2.59 2.54 -14.35
N PRO A 513 3.53 3.50 -14.43
CA PRO A 513 4.96 3.32 -14.21
C PRO A 513 5.36 2.69 -12.87
N ASN A 514 4.46 2.59 -11.87
CA ASN A 514 4.75 2.00 -10.56
C ASN A 514 4.07 0.64 -10.33
N LEU A 515 4.76 -0.21 -9.58
CA LEU A 515 4.42 -1.57 -9.20
C LEU A 515 3.09 -1.65 -8.45
N THR A 516 2.89 -0.81 -7.42
CA THR A 516 1.65 -0.81 -6.63
C THR A 516 0.41 -0.68 -7.50
N ASN A 517 0.39 0.27 -8.44
CA ASN A 517 -0.76 0.49 -9.30
C ASN A 517 -0.97 -0.67 -10.28
N ALA A 518 0.11 -1.17 -10.89
CA ALA A 518 0.04 -2.30 -11.82
C ALA A 518 -0.51 -3.57 -11.14
N VAL A 519 -0.05 -3.87 -9.92
CA VAL A 519 -0.52 -5.04 -9.16
C VAL A 519 -1.94 -4.87 -8.67
N GLY A 520 -2.34 -3.66 -8.26
CA GLY A 520 -3.73 -3.35 -7.88
C GLY A 520 -4.72 -3.54 -9.04
N VAL A 521 -4.34 -3.12 -10.26
CA VAL A 521 -5.11 -3.36 -11.48
C VAL A 521 -5.20 -4.86 -11.80
N ALA A 522 -4.08 -5.57 -11.74
CA ALA A 522 -4.05 -7.01 -11.97
C ALA A 522 -4.92 -7.79 -10.95
N ALA A 523 -4.95 -7.35 -9.69
CA ALA A 523 -5.85 -7.89 -8.68
C ALA A 523 -7.32 -7.66 -9.04
N ALA A 524 -7.68 -6.46 -9.52
CA ALA A 524 -9.04 -6.17 -10.00
C ALA A 524 -9.45 -7.06 -11.18
N TRP A 525 -8.54 -7.29 -12.14
CA TRP A 525 -8.77 -8.22 -13.24
C TRP A 525 -8.95 -9.65 -12.77
N ALA A 526 -8.08 -10.14 -11.91
CA ALA A 526 -8.19 -11.48 -11.35
C ALA A 526 -9.53 -11.68 -10.62
N ILE A 527 -9.99 -10.68 -9.86
CA ILE A 527 -11.33 -10.69 -9.24
C ILE A 527 -12.42 -10.75 -10.30
N GLY A 528 -12.37 -9.89 -11.34
CA GLY A 528 -13.35 -9.87 -12.42
C GLY A 528 -13.42 -11.19 -13.20
N VAL A 529 -12.28 -11.81 -13.50
CA VAL A 529 -12.19 -13.13 -14.14
C VAL A 529 -12.81 -14.20 -13.24
N ARG A 530 -12.46 -14.21 -11.94
CA ARG A 530 -13.01 -15.15 -10.96
C ARG A 530 -14.53 -15.07 -10.84
N GLN A 531 -15.09 -13.86 -10.99
CA GLN A 531 -16.54 -13.64 -10.96
C GLN A 531 -17.23 -13.90 -12.31
N GLY A 532 -16.48 -14.23 -13.38
CA GLY A 532 -16.99 -14.43 -14.73
C GLY A 532 -17.42 -13.13 -15.43
N TRP A 533 -16.89 -11.99 -14.98
CA TRP A 533 -17.19 -10.68 -15.55
C TRP A 533 -16.25 -10.30 -16.68
N LEU A 534 -15.00 -10.73 -16.57
CA LEU A 534 -13.92 -10.52 -17.54
C LEU A 534 -13.51 -11.86 -18.16
N ASP A 535 -12.83 -11.77 -19.29
CA ASP A 535 -12.50 -12.92 -20.14
C ASP A 535 -11.06 -13.45 -19.92
N ARG A 536 -10.60 -14.31 -20.83
CA ARG A 536 -9.28 -14.93 -20.76
C ARG A 536 -8.13 -13.97 -21.02
N GLU A 537 -8.36 -12.86 -21.72
CA GLU A 537 -7.33 -11.87 -22.01
C GLU A 537 -6.90 -11.17 -20.72
N HIS A 538 -7.87 -10.74 -19.93
CA HIS A 538 -7.64 -10.20 -18.58
C HIS A 538 -6.98 -11.20 -17.64
N ALA A 539 -7.32 -12.48 -17.76
CA ALA A 539 -6.68 -13.54 -16.97
C ALA A 539 -5.19 -13.66 -17.31
N ALA A 540 -4.85 -13.66 -18.61
CA ALA A 540 -3.47 -13.71 -19.07
C ALA A 540 -2.67 -12.47 -18.64
N ALA A 541 -3.26 -11.28 -18.72
CA ALA A 541 -2.62 -10.05 -18.26
C ALA A 541 -2.34 -10.07 -16.75
N ALA A 542 -3.30 -10.54 -15.94
CA ALA A 542 -3.11 -10.70 -14.50
C ALA A 542 -2.02 -11.74 -14.17
N ASP A 543 -1.95 -12.85 -14.92
CA ASP A 543 -0.92 -13.87 -14.75
C ASP A 543 0.48 -13.35 -15.15
N ALA A 544 0.59 -12.56 -16.21
CA ALA A 544 1.84 -11.92 -16.61
C ALA A 544 2.39 -10.97 -15.54
N VAL A 545 1.52 -10.15 -14.93
CA VAL A 545 1.90 -9.29 -13.80
C VAL A 545 2.36 -10.13 -12.62
N ARG A 546 1.64 -11.20 -12.28
CA ARG A 546 2.01 -12.13 -11.20
C ARG A 546 3.38 -12.76 -11.42
N GLU A 547 3.69 -13.19 -12.64
CA GLU A 547 4.99 -13.76 -13.00
C GLU A 547 6.11 -12.72 -12.86
N ALA A 548 5.88 -11.50 -13.33
CA ALA A 548 6.82 -10.39 -13.22
C ALA A 548 7.17 -10.01 -11.78
N LEU A 549 6.27 -10.27 -10.81
CA LEU A 549 6.55 -10.04 -9.38
C LEU A 549 7.76 -10.81 -8.88
N THR A 550 8.03 -12.01 -9.42
CA THR A 550 9.18 -12.83 -8.99
C THR A 550 10.50 -12.09 -9.19
N ALA A 551 10.62 -11.32 -10.29
CA ALA A 551 11.81 -10.51 -10.57
C ALA A 551 11.91 -9.24 -9.69
N ARG A 552 10.83 -8.90 -8.97
CA ARG A 552 10.73 -7.75 -8.06
C ARG A 552 10.77 -8.14 -6.59
N LEU A 553 10.95 -9.42 -6.28
CA LEU A 553 11.17 -9.87 -4.91
C LEU A 553 12.63 -9.66 -4.52
N THR A 554 12.83 -9.09 -3.35
CA THR A 554 14.12 -9.10 -2.66
C THR A 554 14.39 -10.49 -2.07
N PRO A 555 15.66 -10.81 -1.74
CA PRO A 555 16.00 -12.12 -1.17
C PRO A 555 15.27 -12.52 0.11
N ASP A 556 14.67 -11.57 0.83
CA ASP A 556 13.87 -11.80 2.03
C ASP A 556 12.40 -11.40 1.84
N GLY A 557 11.94 -11.40 0.60
CA GLY A 557 10.52 -11.48 0.26
C GLY A 557 9.76 -10.17 0.11
N PHE A 558 10.39 -9.02 0.34
CA PHE A 558 9.74 -7.73 0.05
C PHE A 558 9.71 -7.45 -1.45
N LEU A 559 8.62 -6.84 -1.92
CA LEU A 559 8.57 -6.25 -3.26
C LEU A 559 9.27 -4.89 -3.27
N PHE A 560 9.94 -4.55 -4.37
CA PHE A 560 10.60 -3.25 -4.53
C PHE A 560 10.25 -2.57 -5.86
N GLU A 561 10.27 -1.24 -5.83
CA GLU A 561 10.28 -0.43 -7.05
C GLU A 561 11.74 -0.12 -7.43
N PRO A 562 12.18 -0.42 -8.67
CA PRO A 562 13.48 0.01 -9.14
C PRO A 562 13.56 1.54 -9.11
N PRO A 563 14.74 2.09 -8.82
CA PRO A 563 14.89 3.53 -8.83
C PRO A 563 14.74 4.04 -10.27
N PRO A 564 14.30 5.29 -10.46
CA PRO A 564 14.30 5.89 -11.79
C PRO A 564 15.73 5.91 -12.35
N PRO A 565 15.92 5.81 -13.69
CA PRO A 565 17.23 5.89 -14.32
C PRO A 565 17.99 7.16 -13.88
N GLY A 566 19.24 6.98 -13.42
CA GLY A 566 20.07 8.08 -12.91
C GLY A 566 19.73 8.56 -11.48
N GLY A 567 18.74 7.96 -10.83
CA GLY A 567 18.43 8.20 -9.43
C GLY A 567 19.41 7.52 -8.46
N PRO A 568 19.23 7.73 -7.14
CA PRO A 568 20.03 7.04 -6.13
C PRO A 568 19.89 5.52 -6.24
N ALA A 569 20.96 4.80 -5.89
CA ALA A 569 21.03 3.34 -6.05
C ALA A 569 20.12 2.56 -5.07
N GLY A 570 19.71 3.17 -3.97
CA GLY A 570 18.78 2.58 -3.02
C GLY A 570 17.35 2.54 -3.56
N VAL A 571 16.58 1.61 -3.03
CA VAL A 571 15.21 1.32 -3.47
C VAL A 571 14.22 1.44 -2.33
N ALA A 572 13.01 1.87 -2.66
CA ALA A 572 11.86 1.77 -1.77
C ALA A 572 11.26 0.36 -1.87
N LEU A 573 10.97 -0.23 -0.71
CA LEU A 573 10.22 -1.47 -0.59
C LEU A 573 8.74 -1.14 -0.43
N ASP A 574 7.88 -1.99 -0.98
CA ASP A 574 6.47 -1.69 -1.16
C ASP A 574 5.56 -2.78 -0.55
N PRO A 575 5.33 -2.75 0.77
CA PRO A 575 4.37 -3.64 1.42
C PRO A 575 2.93 -3.46 0.92
N THR A 576 2.57 -2.27 0.42
CA THR A 576 1.24 -2.04 -0.18
C THR A 576 1.07 -2.90 -1.44
N ALA A 577 2.09 -2.93 -2.31
CA ALA A 577 2.12 -3.82 -3.46
C ALA A 577 2.07 -5.30 -3.05
N MET A 578 2.67 -5.69 -1.91
CA MET A 578 2.56 -7.06 -1.38
C MET A 578 1.12 -7.41 -1.00
N GLY A 579 0.38 -6.47 -0.40
CA GLY A 579 -1.05 -6.60 -0.14
C GLY A 579 -1.86 -6.85 -1.41
N PHE A 580 -1.65 -6.04 -2.46
CA PHE A 580 -2.32 -6.27 -3.75
C PHE A 580 -1.89 -7.57 -4.43
N ALA A 581 -0.61 -7.96 -4.32
CA ALA A 581 -0.10 -9.21 -4.85
C ALA A 581 -0.78 -10.41 -4.17
N ALA A 582 -1.01 -10.35 -2.86
CA ALA A 582 -1.76 -11.36 -2.12
C ALA A 582 -3.21 -11.49 -2.64
N GLN A 583 -3.89 -10.36 -2.90
CA GLN A 583 -5.24 -10.35 -3.48
C GLN A 583 -5.26 -10.98 -4.89
N LEU A 584 -4.27 -10.62 -5.73
CA LEU A 584 -4.06 -11.21 -7.05
C LEU A 584 -3.86 -12.73 -6.97
N ILE A 585 -2.94 -13.20 -6.12
CA ILE A 585 -2.67 -14.63 -5.92
C ILE A 585 -3.95 -15.36 -5.49
N ALA A 586 -4.65 -14.84 -4.47
CA ALA A 586 -5.88 -15.44 -3.95
C ALA A 586 -6.99 -15.50 -5.01
N ALA A 587 -7.15 -14.46 -5.82
CA ALA A 587 -8.17 -14.41 -6.87
C ALA A 587 -7.86 -15.32 -8.07
N ARG A 588 -6.59 -15.69 -8.27
CA ARG A 588 -6.18 -16.65 -9.31
C ARG A 588 -6.21 -18.10 -8.85
N GLN A 589 -6.26 -18.37 -7.54
CA GLN A 589 -6.47 -19.72 -7.05
C GLN A 589 -7.90 -20.20 -7.34
N PRO A 590 -8.09 -21.49 -7.69
CA PRO A 590 -9.43 -22.06 -7.77
C PRO A 590 -10.06 -21.98 -6.37
N ILE A 591 -11.24 -21.37 -6.27
CA ILE A 591 -12.01 -21.43 -5.04
C ILE A 591 -12.41 -22.90 -4.87
N ALA A 592 -11.92 -23.54 -3.81
CA ALA A 592 -12.43 -24.84 -3.41
C ALA A 592 -13.95 -24.72 -3.30
N ALA A 593 -14.71 -25.59 -3.97
CA ALA A 593 -16.17 -25.57 -3.87
C ALA A 593 -16.54 -25.44 -2.39
N PRO A 594 -17.37 -24.46 -1.99
CA PRO A 594 -17.62 -24.17 -0.59
C PRO A 594 -17.96 -25.48 0.10
N ALA A 595 -17.19 -25.83 1.13
CA ALA A 595 -17.44 -27.04 1.89
C ALA A 595 -18.94 -27.02 2.25
N PRO A 596 -19.69 -28.10 1.99
CA PRO A 596 -21.13 -28.11 2.23
C PRO A 596 -21.35 -27.64 3.66
N ILE A 597 -22.09 -26.54 3.83
CA ILE A 597 -22.39 -25.98 5.14
C ILE A 597 -22.93 -27.15 5.97
N PRO A 598 -22.27 -27.55 7.07
CA PRO A 598 -22.76 -28.65 7.87
C PRO A 598 -24.21 -28.31 8.26
N ALA A 599 -25.14 -29.20 7.94
CA ALA A 599 -26.57 -29.05 8.19
C ALA A 599 -26.89 -29.14 9.69
N THR A 600 -26.07 -28.54 10.55
CA THR A 600 -26.38 -28.29 11.95
C THR A 600 -27.27 -27.06 12.00
N ALA A 601 -28.56 -27.26 11.71
CA ALA A 601 -29.57 -26.38 12.25
C ALA A 601 -29.31 -26.28 13.77
N PRO A 602 -29.18 -25.08 14.34
CA PRO A 602 -29.05 -24.95 15.79
C PRO A 602 -30.25 -25.67 16.42
N ALA A 603 -29.96 -26.61 17.32
CA ALA A 603 -31.02 -27.26 18.09
C ALA A 603 -31.87 -26.14 18.72
N PRO A 604 -33.21 -26.19 18.62
CA PRO A 604 -34.06 -25.17 19.18
C PRO A 604 -33.69 -24.99 20.66
N LEU A 605 -33.30 -23.76 21.02
CA LEU A 605 -33.02 -23.41 22.40
C LEU A 605 -34.26 -23.77 23.24
N PRO A 606 -34.10 -24.48 24.36
CA PRO A 606 -35.23 -24.75 25.25
C PRO A 606 -35.78 -23.42 25.75
N LEU A 607 -37.04 -23.13 25.42
CA LEU A 607 -37.79 -22.02 25.99
C LEU A 607 -37.74 -22.12 27.52
N ARG A 608 -37.22 -21.07 28.17
CA ARG A 608 -37.29 -20.88 29.62
C ARG A 608 -38.46 -19.99 29.99
#